data_AF-A0A8C4IVL0-F1
#
_entry.id   AF-A0A8C4IVL0-F1
#
_cell.length_a   1.000
_cell.length_b   1.000
_cell.length_c   1.000
_cell.angle_alpha   90.00
_cell.angle_beta   90.00
_cell.angle_gamma   90.00
#
_symmetry.space_group_name_H-M   'P 1'
#
loop_
_entity.id
_entity.type
_entity.pdbx_description
1 polymer ?
#
loop_
_entity_poly.entity_id
_entity_poly.type
_entity_poly.pdbx_seq_one_letter_code
_entity_poly.pdbx_strand_id
1 'polypeptide(L)'
;LSSRSTCISAKNPSCKIMTFRPTMEEFKDFAKYIVYMESQGAHRAGLAKVIPPEGWKPRRSYDTIEDMVIPAPITQVVTGQSGLFTQYNIQKKSMTVSEYRKLANSKKYCTPRHKDFDDLERKYWKNLTFVSPIYGADVSGSIYDEDIQEWNIGHLNTLLDMVEQECGIVIEGVNTPYLYFGMWKTTFAWHTEDMDLYSINYLHFGQSKSWYAVPPEHGKRLERLAQGFFPGSSQGCDAFLRHKMTLISPSILKKYGIPFDRITQNEGEFMITFPYGYHAGFNHGFNCAESTNFATLRWVDYGKMATQCTCRKDMVKISMDVFVRCLQPDRYELWKQGKDSVVLDHLKATELNSPELDQWRQYRVAQRENLLRR
;
A
#
# COMPACT_ATOMS: atom_id res chain seq x y z
N LEU A 1 -48.67 -2.46 -12.48
CA LEU A 1 -47.54 -1.91 -13.27
C LEU A 1 -46.29 -2.00 -12.40
N SER A 2 -45.48 -3.03 -12.65
CA SER A 2 -44.26 -3.33 -11.89
C SER A 2 -43.20 -2.25 -12.13
N SER A 3 -42.74 -1.61 -11.05
CA SER A 3 -41.58 -0.74 -11.05
C SER A 3 -40.34 -1.57 -11.36
N ARG A 4 -39.79 -1.41 -12.56
CA ARG A 4 -38.47 -1.92 -12.91
C ARG A 4 -37.44 -1.15 -12.07
N SER A 5 -36.98 -1.76 -10.98
CA SER A 5 -35.75 -1.36 -10.33
C SER A 5 -34.63 -1.49 -11.35
N THR A 6 -34.12 -0.36 -11.85
CA THR A 6 -32.89 -0.31 -12.65
C THR A 6 -31.75 -0.84 -11.79
N CYS A 7 -31.40 -2.11 -12.00
CA CYS A 7 -30.21 -2.72 -11.42
C CYS A 7 -29.00 -1.98 -12.02
N ILE A 8 -28.47 -0.98 -11.30
CA ILE A 8 -27.23 -0.31 -11.69
C ILE A 8 -26.15 -1.39 -11.66
N SER A 9 -25.66 -1.81 -12.83
CA SER A 9 -24.58 -2.78 -12.92
C SER A 9 -23.37 -2.24 -12.15
N ALA A 10 -22.91 -2.98 -11.14
CA ALA A 10 -21.72 -2.62 -10.39
C ALA A 10 -20.53 -2.43 -11.35
N LYS A 11 -19.78 -1.33 -11.18
CA LYS A 11 -18.55 -1.09 -11.95
C LYS A 11 -17.51 -2.15 -11.59
N ASN A 12 -16.66 -2.52 -12.56
CA ASN A 12 -15.65 -3.58 -12.44
C ASN A 12 -16.16 -4.88 -11.77
N PRO A 13 -17.19 -5.55 -12.33
CA PRO A 13 -17.80 -6.74 -11.72
C PRO A 13 -16.84 -7.93 -11.57
N SER A 14 -15.77 -7.97 -12.35
CA SER A 14 -14.73 -9.00 -12.28
C SER A 14 -13.60 -8.68 -11.29
N CYS A 15 -13.64 -7.52 -10.64
CA CYS A 15 -12.63 -7.04 -9.68
C CYS A 15 -11.19 -7.12 -10.24
N LYS A 16 -11.02 -6.74 -11.51
CA LYS A 16 -9.72 -6.79 -12.20
C LYS A 16 -8.92 -5.53 -11.93
N ILE A 17 -7.60 -5.68 -11.84
CA ILE A 17 -6.69 -4.53 -11.66
C ILE A 17 -6.83 -3.62 -12.86
N MET A 18 -7.13 -2.35 -12.61
CA MET A 18 -7.30 -1.33 -13.65
C MET A 18 -6.01 -0.53 -13.82
N THR A 19 -5.73 -0.12 -15.05
CA THR A 19 -4.62 0.79 -15.38
C THR A 19 -5.20 2.10 -15.90
N PHE A 20 -4.79 3.21 -15.30
CA PHE A 20 -5.22 4.56 -15.64
C PHE A 20 -4.08 5.37 -16.28
N ARG A 21 -4.44 6.31 -17.15
CA ARG A 21 -3.51 7.17 -17.91
C ARG A 21 -4.05 8.61 -17.89
N PRO A 22 -3.94 9.34 -16.77
CA PRO A 22 -4.42 10.71 -16.67
C PRO A 22 -3.76 11.63 -17.69
N THR A 23 -4.51 12.61 -18.17
CA THR A 23 -3.97 13.84 -18.74
C THR A 23 -3.29 14.67 -17.64
N MET A 24 -2.43 15.63 -18.02
CA MET A 24 -1.80 16.52 -17.03
C MET A 24 -2.84 17.27 -16.19
N GLU A 25 -3.97 17.67 -16.78
CA GLU A 25 -5.03 18.37 -16.04
C GLU A 25 -5.70 17.46 -15.01
N GLU A 26 -5.97 16.21 -15.36
CA GLU A 26 -6.50 15.22 -14.40
C GLU A 26 -5.48 14.83 -13.33
N PHE A 27 -4.19 14.88 -13.65
CA PHE A 27 -3.11 14.49 -12.75
C PHE A 27 -2.79 15.54 -11.69
N LYS A 28 -3.18 16.81 -11.87
CA LYS A 28 -2.92 17.88 -10.89
C LYS A 28 -3.57 17.63 -9.53
N ASP A 29 -4.76 17.04 -9.50
CA ASP A 29 -5.53 16.84 -8.26
C ASP A 29 -5.60 15.36 -7.91
N PHE A 30 -4.69 14.94 -7.02
CA PHE A 30 -4.59 13.57 -6.54
C PHE A 30 -5.92 13.06 -5.95
N ALA A 31 -6.53 13.81 -5.02
CA ALA A 31 -7.74 13.38 -4.32
C ALA A 31 -8.92 13.20 -5.29
N LYS A 32 -9.10 14.14 -6.22
CA LYS A 32 -10.13 14.06 -7.26
C LYS A 32 -9.89 12.87 -8.19
N TYR A 33 -8.64 12.56 -8.52
CA TYR A 33 -8.33 11.40 -9.36
C TYR A 33 -8.56 10.06 -8.64
N ILE A 34 -8.29 9.97 -7.33
CA ILE A 34 -8.65 8.79 -6.53
C ILE A 34 -10.17 8.56 -6.53
N VAL A 35 -10.97 9.62 -6.33
CA VAL A 35 -12.45 9.56 -6.43
C VAL A 35 -12.88 9.06 -7.82
N TYR A 36 -12.27 9.61 -8.88
CA TYR A 36 -12.53 9.15 -10.24
C TYR A 36 -12.21 7.66 -10.41
N MET A 37 -11.04 7.18 -9.96
CA MET A 37 -10.67 5.77 -10.05
C MET A 37 -11.68 4.85 -9.32
N GLU A 38 -12.13 5.24 -8.12
CA GLU A 38 -13.15 4.47 -7.39
C GLU A 38 -14.52 4.53 -8.08
N SER A 39 -14.89 5.64 -8.72
CA SER A 39 -16.12 5.74 -9.52
C SER A 39 -16.13 4.77 -10.72
N GLN A 40 -14.94 4.37 -11.20
CA GLN A 40 -14.78 3.35 -12.24
C GLN A 40 -14.68 1.91 -11.67
N GLY A 41 -14.70 1.74 -10.34
CA GLY A 41 -14.62 0.45 -9.67
C GLY A 41 -13.21 -0.08 -9.45
N ALA A 42 -12.18 0.78 -9.49
CA ALA A 42 -10.79 0.37 -9.32
C ALA A 42 -10.51 -0.26 -7.94
N HIS A 43 -11.13 0.27 -6.90
CA HIS A 43 -10.99 -0.19 -5.50
C HIS A 43 -11.38 -1.64 -5.28
N ARG A 44 -12.27 -2.16 -6.12
CA ARG A 44 -12.73 -3.55 -6.02
C ARG A 44 -11.64 -4.57 -6.25
N ALA A 45 -10.62 -4.24 -7.03
CA ALA A 45 -9.47 -5.12 -7.24
C ALA A 45 -8.50 -5.12 -6.05
N GLY A 46 -8.61 -4.15 -5.13
CA GLY A 46 -7.66 -3.92 -4.04
C GLY A 46 -6.35 -3.24 -4.49
N LEU A 47 -6.13 -3.12 -5.80
CA LEU A 47 -4.93 -2.54 -6.41
C LEU A 47 -5.27 -1.91 -7.78
N ALA A 48 -4.67 -0.76 -8.07
CA ALA A 48 -4.71 -0.13 -9.39
C ALA A 48 -3.34 0.41 -9.79
N LYS A 49 -3.12 0.55 -11.09
CA LYS A 49 -1.94 1.19 -11.66
C LYS A 49 -2.31 2.55 -12.23
N VAL A 50 -1.45 3.55 -12.06
CA VAL A 50 -1.55 4.84 -12.73
C VAL A 50 -0.24 5.12 -13.46
N ILE A 51 -0.32 5.35 -14.76
CA ILE A 51 0.81 5.73 -15.59
C ILE A 51 0.72 7.25 -15.77
N PRO A 52 1.63 8.03 -15.19
CA PRO A 52 1.53 9.49 -15.21
C PRO A 52 1.62 10.03 -16.65
N PRO A 53 1.22 11.30 -16.86
CA PRO A 53 1.31 11.95 -18.17
C PRO A 53 2.74 11.89 -18.72
N GLU A 54 2.87 11.74 -20.04
CA GLU A 54 4.17 11.75 -20.70
C GLU A 54 4.93 13.04 -20.38
N GLY A 55 6.22 12.91 -20.07
CA GLY A 55 7.09 14.03 -19.69
C GLY A 55 7.05 14.41 -18.21
N TRP A 56 6.04 14.00 -17.43
CA TRP A 56 6.06 14.20 -15.99
C TRP A 56 7.14 13.32 -15.33
N LYS A 57 7.95 13.93 -14.47
CA LYS A 57 8.95 13.23 -13.65
C LYS A 57 9.03 13.89 -12.27
N PRO A 58 9.12 13.11 -11.18
CA PRO A 58 9.23 13.67 -9.84
C PRO A 58 10.64 14.13 -9.49
N ARG A 59 11.63 13.81 -10.32
CA ARG A 59 13.03 14.16 -10.09
C ARG A 59 13.74 14.38 -11.43
N ARG A 60 14.54 15.45 -11.54
CA ARG A 60 15.32 15.75 -12.75
C ARG A 60 16.47 14.75 -12.98
N SER A 61 17.20 14.39 -11.93
CA SER A 61 18.30 13.42 -11.98
C SER A 61 18.40 12.60 -10.70
N TYR A 62 18.77 11.33 -10.85
CA TYR A 62 19.02 10.41 -9.75
C TYR A 62 20.51 10.26 -9.40
N ASP A 63 21.42 11.05 -9.98
CA ASP A 63 22.87 10.85 -9.79
C ASP A 63 23.32 10.98 -8.32
N THR A 64 22.64 11.83 -7.54
CA THR A 64 22.97 12.10 -6.13
C THR A 64 22.54 10.99 -5.17
N ILE A 65 21.79 9.99 -5.64
CA ILE A 65 21.27 8.95 -4.73
C ILE A 65 22.34 7.95 -4.31
N GLU A 66 23.43 7.83 -5.07
CA GLU A 66 24.46 6.80 -4.87
C GLU A 66 25.12 6.91 -3.49
N ASP A 67 25.20 8.13 -2.94
CA ASP A 67 25.76 8.44 -1.62
C ASP A 67 24.74 8.31 -0.47
N MET A 68 23.45 8.10 -0.78
CA MET A 68 22.44 7.92 0.25
C MET A 68 22.72 6.65 1.06
N VAL A 69 22.48 6.73 2.37
CA VAL A 69 22.70 5.62 3.30
C VAL A 69 21.42 4.82 3.45
N ILE A 70 21.51 3.50 3.30
CA ILE A 70 20.51 2.53 3.73
C ILE A 70 20.88 2.13 5.16
N PRO A 71 20.19 2.63 6.20
CA PRO A 71 20.63 2.49 7.59
C PRO A 71 20.50 1.05 8.11
N ALA A 72 19.43 0.35 7.74
CA ALA A 72 19.10 -0.97 8.28
C ALA A 72 18.65 -1.96 7.18
N PRO A 73 19.51 -2.30 6.21
CA PRO A 73 19.16 -3.27 5.18
C PRO A 73 18.86 -4.63 5.80
N ILE A 74 17.89 -5.37 5.27
CA ILE A 74 17.42 -6.64 5.82
C ILE A 74 17.69 -7.80 4.85
N THR A 75 18.36 -8.85 5.32
CA THR A 75 18.43 -10.12 4.59
C THR A 75 17.13 -10.89 4.78
N GLN A 76 16.47 -11.28 3.70
CA GLN A 76 15.20 -11.98 3.73
C GLN A 76 15.43 -13.50 3.63
N VAL A 77 15.41 -14.18 4.76
CA VAL A 77 15.53 -15.63 4.83
C VAL A 77 14.14 -16.25 4.70
N VAL A 78 13.95 -17.08 3.68
CA VAL A 78 12.65 -17.72 3.42
C VAL A 78 12.74 -19.22 3.68
N THR A 79 11.76 -19.73 4.41
CA THR A 79 11.59 -21.16 4.71
C THR A 79 10.20 -21.62 4.29
N GLY A 80 10.05 -22.87 3.89
CA GLY A 80 8.78 -23.41 3.41
C GLY A 80 8.92 -24.13 2.07
N GLN A 81 7.81 -24.61 1.54
CA GLN A 81 7.78 -25.42 0.33
C GLN A 81 6.38 -25.41 -0.30
N SER A 82 6.29 -25.91 -1.54
CA SER A 82 5.01 -26.11 -2.24
C SER A 82 4.11 -24.87 -2.29
N GLY A 83 4.71 -23.68 -2.41
CA GLY A 83 3.95 -22.43 -2.54
C GLY A 83 3.50 -21.81 -1.21
N LEU A 84 3.92 -22.35 -0.07
CA LEU A 84 3.64 -21.82 1.28
C LEU A 84 4.98 -21.57 1.99
N PHE A 85 5.25 -20.32 2.35
CA PHE A 85 6.52 -19.94 2.96
C PHE A 85 6.35 -18.90 4.07
N THR A 86 7.32 -18.90 4.98
CA THR A 86 7.51 -17.87 5.99
C THR A 86 8.86 -17.20 5.78
N GLN A 87 8.85 -15.88 5.71
CA GLN A 87 10.02 -15.02 5.60
C GLN A 87 10.42 -14.50 6.97
N TYR A 88 11.72 -14.43 7.23
CA TYR A 88 12.33 -13.81 8.39
C TYR A 88 13.35 -12.76 7.94
N ASN A 89 13.39 -11.64 8.65
CA ASN A 89 14.29 -10.54 8.34
C ASN A 89 15.49 -10.56 9.30
N ILE A 90 16.70 -10.56 8.75
CA ILE A 90 17.95 -10.42 9.52
C ILE A 90 18.59 -9.09 9.15
N GLN A 91 18.61 -8.14 10.08
CA GLN A 91 19.22 -6.84 9.87
C GLN A 91 20.72 -6.96 9.59
N LYS A 92 21.20 -6.16 8.66
CA LYS A 92 22.61 -6.03 8.26
C LYS A 92 23.14 -4.65 8.68
N LYS A 93 24.46 -4.49 8.59
CA LYS A 93 25.11 -3.19 8.76
C LYS A 93 24.64 -2.24 7.66
N SER A 94 24.61 -0.95 7.98
CA SER A 94 24.33 0.11 7.03
C SER A 94 25.27 0.02 5.82
N MET A 95 24.79 0.49 4.67
CA MET A 95 25.56 0.57 3.43
C MET A 95 25.02 1.71 2.58
N THR A 96 25.81 2.21 1.64
CA THR A 96 25.33 3.20 0.67
C THR A 96 24.49 2.55 -0.44
N VAL A 97 23.69 3.34 -1.14
CA VAL A 97 22.98 2.89 -2.35
C VAL A 97 23.96 2.38 -3.40
N SER A 98 25.15 3.00 -3.52
CA SER A 98 26.18 2.53 -4.45
C SER A 98 26.71 1.14 -4.10
N GLU A 99 27.00 0.89 -2.83
CA GLU A 99 27.39 -0.43 -2.34
C GLU A 99 26.29 -1.47 -2.59
N TYR A 100 25.05 -1.09 -2.30
CA TYR A 100 23.87 -1.93 -2.52
C TYR A 100 23.66 -2.25 -4.01
N ARG A 101 23.82 -1.28 -4.91
CA ARG A 101 23.70 -1.46 -6.37
C ARG A 101 24.76 -2.42 -6.90
N LYS A 102 26.02 -2.27 -6.47
CA LYS A 102 27.11 -3.19 -6.80
C LYS A 102 26.80 -4.61 -6.34
N LEU A 103 26.23 -4.75 -5.13
CA LEU A 103 25.82 -6.04 -4.58
C LEU A 103 24.67 -6.67 -5.38
N ALA A 104 23.60 -5.90 -5.64
CA ALA A 104 22.42 -6.33 -6.38
C ALA A 104 22.76 -6.80 -7.81
N ASN A 105 23.75 -6.18 -8.45
CA ASN A 105 24.21 -6.53 -9.79
C ASN A 105 25.33 -7.58 -9.83
N SER A 106 25.81 -8.05 -8.66
CA SER A 106 26.83 -9.09 -8.60
C SER A 106 26.30 -10.43 -9.14
N LYS A 107 27.19 -11.32 -9.61
CA LYS A 107 26.81 -12.65 -10.12
C LYS A 107 25.96 -13.48 -9.14
N LYS A 108 26.04 -13.20 -7.83
CA LYS A 108 25.30 -13.91 -6.79
C LYS A 108 23.84 -13.47 -6.69
N TYR A 109 23.56 -12.18 -6.90
CA TYR A 109 22.24 -11.58 -6.65
C TYR A 109 21.57 -11.02 -7.90
N CYS A 110 22.26 -10.98 -9.05
CA CYS A 110 21.69 -10.43 -10.26
C CYS A 110 20.47 -11.23 -10.74
N THR A 111 19.61 -10.53 -11.46
CA THR A 111 18.43 -11.12 -12.09
C THR A 111 18.85 -12.26 -13.04
N PRO A 112 18.26 -13.46 -12.94
CA PRO A 112 18.58 -14.55 -13.83
C PRO A 112 18.09 -14.21 -15.24
N ARG A 113 18.78 -14.73 -16.26
CA ARG A 113 18.28 -14.67 -17.64
C ARG A 113 16.88 -15.27 -17.70
N HIS A 114 15.94 -14.62 -18.36
CA HIS A 114 14.54 -15.03 -18.48
C HIS A 114 13.98 -14.58 -19.83
N LYS A 115 12.91 -15.24 -20.28
CA LYS A 115 12.29 -14.94 -21.58
C LYS A 115 11.28 -13.79 -21.50
N ASP A 116 10.47 -13.81 -20.44
CA ASP A 116 9.36 -12.90 -20.20
C ASP A 116 9.07 -12.85 -18.68
N PHE A 117 8.10 -12.04 -18.27
CA PHE A 117 7.72 -11.92 -16.87
C PHE A 117 7.13 -13.21 -16.29
N ASP A 118 6.47 -14.05 -17.10
CA ASP A 118 5.94 -15.34 -16.63
C ASP A 118 7.09 -16.32 -16.31
N ASP A 119 8.15 -16.32 -17.11
CA ASP A 119 9.35 -17.09 -16.87
C ASP A 119 10.11 -16.62 -15.63
N LEU A 120 10.17 -15.29 -15.43
CA LEU A 120 10.77 -14.72 -14.23
C LEU A 120 9.96 -15.05 -12.98
N GLU A 121 8.64 -14.97 -13.03
CA GLU A 121 7.74 -15.34 -11.93
C GLU A 121 7.89 -16.82 -11.54
N ARG A 122 7.95 -17.74 -12.53
CA ARG A 122 8.21 -19.16 -12.27
C ARG A 122 9.56 -19.35 -11.57
N LYS A 123 10.60 -18.62 -12.00
CA LYS A 123 11.93 -18.66 -11.37
C LYS A 123 11.91 -18.09 -9.94
N TYR A 124 11.14 -17.04 -9.69
CA TYR A 124 10.97 -16.48 -8.36
C TYR A 124 10.41 -17.53 -7.40
N TRP A 125 9.24 -18.10 -7.69
CA TRP A 125 8.60 -19.09 -6.82
C TRP A 125 9.40 -20.39 -6.68
N LYS A 126 10.10 -20.82 -7.74
CA LYS A 126 10.95 -22.02 -7.72
C LYS A 126 12.19 -21.84 -6.85
N ASN A 127 12.78 -20.65 -6.83
CA ASN A 127 14.09 -20.42 -6.20
C ASN A 127 14.01 -19.59 -4.91
N LEU A 128 12.80 -19.33 -4.39
CA LEU A 128 12.57 -18.39 -3.29
C LEU A 128 13.44 -18.66 -2.06
N THR A 129 13.61 -19.94 -1.69
CA THR A 129 14.39 -20.39 -0.51
C THR A 129 15.91 -20.45 -0.74
N PHE A 130 16.39 -20.32 -1.98
CA PHE A 130 17.81 -20.39 -2.32
C PHE A 130 18.41 -19.01 -2.44
N VAL A 131 19.53 -18.74 -1.76
CA VAL A 131 20.18 -17.41 -1.72
C VAL A 131 19.22 -16.33 -1.22
N SER A 132 19.35 -16.00 0.06
CA SER A 132 18.56 -14.95 0.71
C SER A 132 18.96 -13.57 0.17
N PRO A 133 18.05 -12.83 -0.49
CA PRO A 133 18.35 -11.49 -0.98
C PRO A 133 18.41 -10.50 0.19
N ILE A 134 18.96 -9.31 -0.07
CA ILE A 134 19.00 -8.20 0.89
C ILE A 134 18.04 -7.13 0.38
N TYR A 135 17.22 -6.53 1.24
CA TYR A 135 16.29 -5.47 0.89
C TYR A 135 16.61 -4.22 1.69
N GLY A 136 16.81 -3.08 1.03
CA GLY A 136 16.88 -1.77 1.67
C GLY A 136 15.47 -1.20 1.83
N ALA A 137 14.71 -1.71 2.78
CA ALA A 137 13.33 -1.30 3.04
C ALA A 137 13.25 -0.24 4.15
N ASP A 138 12.14 0.50 4.17
CA ASP A 138 11.75 1.42 5.24
C ASP A 138 12.82 2.50 5.53
N VAL A 139 13.42 3.05 4.46
CA VAL A 139 14.38 4.16 4.56
C VAL A 139 13.61 5.47 4.55
N SER A 140 13.58 6.18 5.68
CA SER A 140 12.90 7.48 5.81
C SER A 140 13.43 8.52 4.81
N GLY A 141 12.53 9.15 4.06
CA GLY A 141 12.85 10.25 3.17
C GLY A 141 12.06 10.23 1.86
N SER A 142 12.13 11.33 1.12
CA SER A 142 11.64 11.45 -0.25
C SER A 142 12.78 11.85 -1.18
N ILE A 143 12.71 11.38 -2.43
CA ILE A 143 13.63 11.82 -3.48
C ILE A 143 12.91 12.63 -4.57
N TYR A 144 11.71 13.14 -4.29
CA TYR A 144 11.08 14.15 -5.14
C TYR A 144 11.89 15.46 -5.12
N ASP A 145 11.92 16.17 -6.25
CA ASP A 145 12.42 17.55 -6.28
C ASP A 145 11.41 18.48 -5.58
N GLU A 146 11.89 19.53 -4.91
CA GLU A 146 11.06 20.41 -4.05
C GLU A 146 9.94 21.14 -4.81
N ASP A 147 10.12 21.39 -6.11
CA ASP A 147 9.16 22.12 -6.94
C ASP A 147 8.00 21.24 -7.45
N ILE A 148 8.04 19.92 -7.23
CA ILE A 148 6.99 19.00 -7.68
C ILE A 148 5.79 19.05 -6.74
N GLN A 149 4.63 19.44 -7.29
CA GLN A 149 3.37 19.55 -6.55
C GLN A 149 2.43 18.38 -6.85
N GLU A 150 2.42 17.88 -8.08
CA GLU A 150 1.53 16.81 -8.51
C GLU A 150 1.98 15.48 -7.93
N TRP A 151 1.09 14.80 -7.20
CA TRP A 151 1.33 13.44 -6.69
C TRP A 151 2.64 13.30 -5.91
N ASN A 152 3.02 14.35 -5.18
CA ASN A 152 4.17 14.34 -4.31
C ASN A 152 3.88 13.45 -3.10
N ILE A 153 4.58 12.31 -2.98
CA ILE A 153 4.35 11.32 -1.93
C ILE A 153 4.65 11.91 -0.53
N GLY A 154 5.57 12.87 -0.44
CA GLY A 154 5.80 13.61 0.80
C GLY A 154 4.65 14.52 1.20
N HIS A 155 3.79 14.93 0.26
CA HIS A 155 2.75 15.97 0.45
C HIS A 155 1.47 15.68 -0.35
N LEU A 156 0.82 14.54 -0.08
CA LEU A 156 -0.41 14.15 -0.78
C LEU A 156 -1.65 14.97 -0.37
N ASN A 157 -1.59 15.71 0.74
CA ASN A 157 -2.66 16.57 1.25
C ASN A 157 -4.01 15.84 1.44
N THR A 158 -4.01 14.75 2.22
CA THR A 158 -5.20 13.88 2.37
C THR A 158 -5.79 13.93 3.77
N LEU A 159 -6.85 13.15 4.03
CA LEU A 159 -7.45 13.11 5.37
C LEU A 159 -6.48 12.64 6.45
N LEU A 160 -5.43 11.91 6.10
CA LEU A 160 -4.48 11.40 7.08
C LEU A 160 -3.73 12.54 7.79
N ASP A 161 -3.61 13.70 7.15
CA ASP A 161 -3.02 14.91 7.73
C ASP A 161 -3.85 15.44 8.92
N MET A 162 -5.12 15.02 9.07
CA MET A 162 -5.91 15.32 10.27
C MET A 162 -5.25 14.79 11.54
N VAL A 163 -4.52 13.66 11.48
CA VAL A 163 -3.82 13.09 12.64
C VAL A 163 -2.75 14.06 13.13
N GLU A 164 -1.93 14.55 12.23
CA GLU A 164 -0.89 15.52 12.56
C GLU A 164 -1.51 16.85 13.01
N GLN A 165 -2.53 17.31 12.30
CA GLN A 165 -3.13 18.64 12.54
C GLN A 165 -3.93 18.74 13.84
N GLU A 166 -4.60 17.67 14.26
CA GLU A 166 -5.44 17.64 15.46
C GLU A 166 -4.73 17.03 16.67
N CYS A 167 -3.89 16.02 16.46
CA CYS A 167 -3.24 15.30 17.55
C CYS A 167 -1.76 15.67 17.71
N GLY A 168 -1.14 16.35 16.74
CA GLY A 168 0.29 16.65 16.75
C GLY A 168 1.17 15.39 16.64
N ILE A 169 0.63 14.28 16.14
CA ILE A 169 1.31 12.99 16.05
C ILE A 169 1.79 12.78 14.60
N VAL A 170 3.09 12.60 14.44
CA VAL A 170 3.71 12.12 13.20
C VAL A 170 4.02 10.63 13.35
N ILE A 171 3.63 9.83 12.37
CA ILE A 171 3.82 8.37 12.37
C ILE A 171 4.68 8.03 11.14
N GLU A 172 5.95 7.70 11.39
CA GLU A 172 6.90 7.41 10.33
C GLU A 172 6.39 6.29 9.39
N GLY A 173 6.53 6.49 8.08
CA GLY A 173 6.08 5.54 7.06
C GLY A 173 4.58 5.55 6.77
N VAL A 174 3.79 6.20 7.62
CA VAL A 174 2.33 6.26 7.50
C VAL A 174 1.91 7.63 6.99
N ASN A 175 2.42 8.70 7.59
CA ASN A 175 2.28 10.06 7.05
C ASN A 175 3.63 10.67 6.62
N THR A 176 4.70 9.88 6.60
CA THR A 176 5.99 10.27 6.01
C THR A 176 6.45 9.22 4.99
N PRO A 177 7.14 9.63 3.92
CA PRO A 177 7.54 8.73 2.86
C PRO A 177 8.68 7.78 3.28
N TYR A 178 8.59 6.55 2.77
CA TYR A 178 9.66 5.55 2.82
C TYR A 178 10.18 5.22 1.42
N LEU A 179 11.50 5.09 1.33
CA LEU A 179 12.23 4.58 0.18
C LEU A 179 12.53 3.10 0.34
N TYR A 180 12.48 2.40 -0.80
CA TYR A 180 12.65 0.97 -0.91
C TYR A 180 13.62 0.65 -2.04
N PHE A 181 14.83 0.22 -1.70
CA PHE A 181 15.83 -0.24 -2.65
C PHE A 181 15.73 -1.74 -2.83
N GLY A 182 15.19 -2.22 -3.95
CA GLY A 182 15.01 -3.65 -4.23
C GLY A 182 16.20 -4.28 -4.94
N MET A 183 16.31 -5.60 -4.86
CA MET A 183 17.14 -6.43 -5.74
C MET A 183 16.35 -7.66 -6.16
N TRP A 184 16.90 -8.50 -7.03
CA TRP A 184 16.21 -9.71 -7.47
C TRP A 184 15.77 -10.57 -6.26
N LYS A 185 14.51 -11.02 -6.29
CA LYS A 185 13.81 -11.79 -5.25
C LYS A 185 13.46 -11.04 -3.96
N THR A 186 13.85 -9.79 -3.75
CA THR A 186 13.35 -9.10 -2.55
C THR A 186 11.83 -9.03 -2.61
N THR A 187 11.20 -9.37 -1.48
CA THR A 187 9.80 -9.75 -1.40
C THR A 187 9.08 -8.89 -0.38
N PHE A 188 7.83 -8.52 -0.69
CA PHE A 188 6.88 -8.00 0.27
C PHE A 188 5.74 -9.02 0.42
N ALA A 189 5.51 -9.47 1.65
CA ALA A 189 4.60 -10.55 1.95
C ALA A 189 3.13 -10.14 1.86
N TRP A 190 2.21 -11.10 1.97
CA TRP A 190 0.78 -10.80 2.00
C TRP A 190 0.42 -9.96 3.22
N HIS A 191 -0.08 -8.76 2.97
CA HIS A 191 -0.57 -7.84 3.99
C HIS A 191 -1.61 -6.87 3.44
N THR A 192 -2.31 -6.21 4.36
CA THR A 192 -2.98 -4.92 4.13
C THR A 192 -2.16 -3.84 4.84
N GLU A 193 -2.36 -2.58 4.45
CA GLU A 193 -1.70 -1.45 5.10
C GLU A 193 -2.09 -1.34 6.58
N ASP A 194 -1.26 -0.64 7.36
CA ASP A 194 -1.59 -0.35 8.75
C ASP A 194 -2.91 0.41 8.85
N MET A 195 -3.75 0.01 9.81
CA MET A 195 -5.13 0.50 9.94
C MET A 195 -5.98 0.36 8.66
N ASP A 196 -5.61 -0.56 7.77
CA ASP A 196 -6.23 -0.81 6.47
C ASP A 196 -6.37 0.46 5.62
N LEU A 197 -5.37 1.35 5.71
CA LEU A 197 -5.23 2.55 4.88
C LEU A 197 -5.11 2.24 3.39
N TYR A 198 -5.16 3.29 2.57
CA TYR A 198 -4.61 3.22 1.23
C TYR A 198 -3.08 3.30 1.28
N SER A 199 -2.42 2.85 0.22
CA SER A 199 -1.03 3.24 -0.05
C SER A 199 -0.82 3.66 -1.49
N ILE A 200 0.15 4.54 -1.69
CA ILE A 200 0.69 4.90 -3.00
C ILE A 200 2.13 4.42 -3.06
N ASN A 201 2.54 3.88 -4.21
CA ASN A 201 3.91 3.46 -4.48
C ASN A 201 4.35 3.96 -5.85
N TYR A 202 5.42 4.74 -5.94
CA TYR A 202 6.03 5.16 -7.19
C TYR A 202 7.35 4.44 -7.42
N LEU A 203 7.56 3.84 -8.59
CA LEU A 203 8.82 3.19 -8.94
C LEU A 203 9.74 4.19 -9.66
N HIS A 204 10.63 4.83 -8.91
CA HIS A 204 11.51 5.90 -9.40
C HIS A 204 12.41 5.49 -10.55
N PHE A 205 13.11 4.36 -10.40
CA PHE A 205 14.02 3.84 -11.40
C PHE A 205 14.30 2.35 -11.23
N GLY A 206 14.82 1.74 -12.29
CA GLY A 206 15.42 0.41 -12.27
C GLY A 206 14.48 -0.69 -12.76
N GLN A 207 14.69 -1.91 -12.26
CA GLN A 207 13.93 -3.07 -12.69
C GLN A 207 12.50 -3.08 -12.14
N SER A 208 11.57 -3.70 -12.86
CA SER A 208 10.15 -3.75 -12.52
C SER A 208 9.86 -4.45 -11.17
N LYS A 209 8.64 -4.22 -10.67
CA LYS A 209 8.09 -4.85 -9.45
C LYS A 209 6.80 -5.59 -9.81
N SER A 210 6.71 -6.89 -9.50
CA SER A 210 5.45 -7.64 -9.68
C SER A 210 4.61 -7.60 -8.42
N TRP A 211 3.31 -7.44 -8.61
CA TRP A 211 2.29 -7.36 -7.58
C TRP A 211 1.22 -8.43 -7.78
N TYR A 212 0.73 -8.96 -6.67
CA TYR A 212 -0.47 -9.77 -6.55
C TYR A 212 -1.45 -9.00 -5.67
N ALA A 213 -2.73 -9.06 -6.00
CA ALA A 213 -3.78 -8.45 -5.20
C ALA A 213 -4.98 -9.39 -5.05
N VAL A 214 -5.55 -9.44 -3.86
CA VAL A 214 -6.84 -10.08 -3.57
C VAL A 214 -7.88 -8.98 -3.36
N PRO A 215 -9.02 -9.02 -4.07
CA PRO A 215 -10.14 -8.09 -3.86
C PRO A 215 -10.51 -7.95 -2.38
N PRO A 216 -10.78 -6.74 -1.85
CA PRO A 216 -11.17 -6.53 -0.45
C PRO A 216 -12.39 -7.38 -0.04
N GLU A 217 -13.36 -7.54 -0.95
CA GLU A 217 -14.55 -8.40 -0.78
C GLU A 217 -14.22 -9.90 -0.59
N HIS A 218 -12.97 -10.29 -0.79
CA HIS A 218 -12.47 -11.64 -0.57
C HIS A 218 -11.33 -11.73 0.47
N GLY A 219 -10.94 -10.62 1.11
CA GLY A 219 -9.85 -10.58 2.10
C GLY A 219 -10.02 -11.60 3.23
N LYS A 220 -11.23 -11.71 3.79
CA LYS A 220 -11.55 -12.71 4.83
C LYS A 220 -11.35 -14.17 4.39
N ARG A 221 -11.45 -14.46 3.09
CA ARG A 221 -11.19 -15.82 2.55
C ARG A 221 -9.69 -16.12 2.54
N LEU A 222 -8.86 -15.14 2.20
CA LEU A 222 -7.40 -15.26 2.29
C LEU A 222 -6.97 -15.43 3.75
N GLU A 223 -7.53 -14.66 4.68
CA GLU A 223 -7.25 -14.79 6.13
C GLU A 223 -7.52 -16.21 6.62
N ARG A 224 -8.70 -16.78 6.33
CA ARG A 224 -9.03 -18.16 6.72
C ARG A 224 -8.09 -19.19 6.10
N LEU A 225 -7.72 -19.00 4.82
CA LEU A 225 -6.76 -19.88 4.16
C LEU A 225 -5.39 -19.83 4.87
N ALA A 226 -4.92 -18.63 5.20
CA ALA A 226 -3.66 -18.43 5.90
C ALA A 226 -3.69 -19.02 7.31
N GLN A 227 -4.79 -18.83 8.05
CA GLN A 227 -4.97 -19.43 9.39
C GLN A 227 -4.87 -20.96 9.34
N GLY A 228 -5.47 -21.59 8.33
CA GLY A 228 -5.41 -23.06 8.15
C GLY A 228 -4.01 -23.59 7.85
N PHE A 229 -3.17 -22.84 7.12
CA PHE A 229 -1.82 -23.26 6.77
C PHE A 229 -0.73 -22.85 7.76
N PHE A 230 -0.98 -21.80 8.55
CA PHE A 230 -0.04 -21.26 9.52
C PHE A 230 -0.65 -21.26 10.94
N PRO A 231 -1.09 -22.41 11.47
CA PRO A 231 -1.83 -22.48 12.73
C PRO A 231 -1.01 -21.97 13.92
N GLY A 232 0.30 -22.22 13.95
CA GLY A 232 1.17 -21.70 15.02
C GLY A 232 1.26 -20.17 15.02
N SER A 233 1.28 -19.54 13.84
CA SER A 233 1.25 -18.07 13.73
C SER A 233 -0.12 -17.51 14.09
N SER A 234 -1.20 -18.16 13.64
CA SER A 234 -2.57 -17.75 13.95
C SER A 234 -2.91 -17.85 15.44
N GLN A 235 -2.42 -18.87 16.13
CA GLN A 235 -2.63 -19.02 17.58
C GLN A 235 -1.90 -17.94 18.38
N GLY A 236 -0.77 -17.43 17.86
CA GLY A 236 -0.01 -16.37 18.51
C GLY A 236 -0.53 -14.95 18.24
N CYS A 237 -1.26 -14.73 17.14
CA CYS A 237 -1.80 -13.43 16.77
C CYS A 237 -2.93 -13.56 15.73
N ASP A 238 -4.11 -13.01 16.05
CA ASP A 238 -5.27 -13.01 15.16
C ASP A 238 -5.02 -12.25 13.84
N ALA A 239 -4.10 -11.28 13.87
CA ALA A 239 -3.70 -10.46 12.72
C ALA A 239 -2.28 -10.76 12.25
N PHE A 240 -1.80 -12.01 12.34
CA PHE A 240 -0.41 -12.37 12.04
C PHE A 240 0.07 -12.01 10.62
N LEU A 241 -0.84 -11.82 9.65
CA LEU A 241 -0.49 -11.33 8.31
C LEU A 241 0.10 -9.91 8.35
N ARG A 242 -0.24 -9.09 9.36
CA ARG A 242 0.40 -7.78 9.61
C ARG A 242 1.86 -7.87 9.98
N HIS A 243 2.37 -9.06 10.32
CA HIS A 243 3.81 -9.24 10.54
C HIS A 243 4.61 -9.18 9.23
N LYS A 244 3.94 -9.18 8.07
CA LYS A 244 4.54 -9.14 6.73
C LYS A 244 5.59 -10.26 6.52
N MET A 245 5.27 -11.46 6.99
CA MET A 245 6.14 -12.65 6.92
C MET A 245 5.55 -13.81 6.11
N THR A 246 4.29 -13.76 5.73
CA THR A 246 3.56 -14.91 5.15
C THR A 246 3.51 -14.83 3.62
N LEU A 247 4.07 -15.83 2.95
CA LEU A 247 4.10 -15.91 1.49
C LEU A 247 3.25 -17.09 1.01
N ILE A 248 2.30 -16.79 0.14
CA ILE A 248 1.39 -17.77 -0.47
C ILE A 248 1.45 -17.56 -1.98
N SER A 249 1.84 -18.59 -2.72
CA SER A 249 2.00 -18.49 -4.18
C SER A 249 0.65 -18.44 -4.90
N PRO A 250 0.61 -17.85 -6.12
CA PRO A 250 -0.55 -17.88 -7.01
C PRO A 250 -1.12 -19.28 -7.24
N SER A 251 -0.26 -20.31 -7.28
CA SER A 251 -0.68 -21.70 -7.47
C SER A 251 -1.55 -22.22 -6.32
N ILE A 252 -1.24 -21.82 -5.08
CA ILE A 252 -2.03 -22.16 -3.89
C ILE A 252 -3.33 -21.37 -3.86
N LEU A 253 -3.28 -20.05 -4.15
CA LEU A 253 -4.50 -19.24 -4.23
C LEU A 253 -5.50 -19.82 -5.23
N LYS A 254 -5.03 -20.18 -6.43
CA LYS A 254 -5.84 -20.82 -7.47
C LYS A 254 -6.40 -22.18 -7.01
N LYS A 255 -5.57 -23.03 -6.37
CA LYS A 255 -5.99 -24.35 -5.87
C LYS A 255 -7.12 -24.27 -4.86
N TYR A 256 -7.13 -23.24 -4.00
CA TYR A 256 -8.15 -23.03 -2.97
C TYR A 256 -9.23 -22.02 -3.37
N GLY A 257 -9.28 -21.65 -4.66
CA GLY A 257 -10.31 -20.78 -5.22
C GLY A 257 -10.32 -19.36 -4.65
N ILE A 258 -9.19 -18.85 -4.13
CA ILE A 258 -9.05 -17.45 -3.72
C ILE A 258 -8.90 -16.60 -4.98
N PRO A 259 -9.83 -15.66 -5.26
CA PRO A 259 -9.70 -14.77 -6.40
C PRO A 259 -8.53 -13.81 -6.16
N PHE A 260 -7.67 -13.69 -7.16
CA PHE A 260 -6.57 -12.75 -7.17
C PHE A 260 -6.30 -12.30 -8.60
N ASP A 261 -5.57 -11.20 -8.73
CA ASP A 261 -5.04 -10.73 -10.00
C ASP A 261 -3.56 -10.35 -9.82
N ARG A 262 -2.85 -10.21 -10.94
CA ARG A 262 -1.42 -9.87 -10.92
C ARG A 262 -1.10 -8.79 -11.95
N ILE A 263 -0.16 -7.92 -11.63
CA ILE A 263 0.32 -6.88 -12.52
C ILE A 263 1.80 -6.60 -12.26
N THR A 264 2.53 -6.15 -13.28
CA THR A 264 3.93 -5.73 -13.16
C THR A 264 4.00 -4.22 -13.30
N GLN A 265 4.51 -3.53 -12.28
CA GLN A 265 4.81 -2.10 -12.27
C GLN A 265 6.20 -1.86 -12.86
N ASN A 266 6.27 -1.01 -13.86
CA ASN A 266 7.53 -0.58 -14.49
C ASN A 266 7.99 0.76 -13.90
N GLU A 267 9.23 1.12 -14.21
CA GLU A 267 9.79 2.43 -13.87
C GLU A 267 8.86 3.56 -14.36
N GLY A 268 8.69 4.57 -13.51
CA GLY A 268 7.85 5.72 -13.78
C GLY A 268 6.36 5.52 -13.53
N GLU A 269 5.93 4.34 -13.06
CA GLU A 269 4.51 4.04 -12.81
C GLU A 269 4.16 4.08 -11.32
N PHE A 270 2.94 4.52 -11.01
CA PHE A 270 2.35 4.45 -9.68
C PHE A 270 1.50 3.18 -9.50
N MET A 271 1.50 2.66 -8.27
CA MET A 271 0.55 1.67 -7.79
C MET A 271 -0.22 2.25 -6.61
N ILE A 272 -1.55 2.05 -6.61
CA ILE A 272 -2.44 2.45 -5.52
C ILE A 272 -3.06 1.20 -4.92
N THR A 273 -2.80 0.93 -3.64
CA THR A 273 -3.52 -0.09 -2.88
C THR A 273 -4.72 0.54 -2.19
N PHE A 274 -5.81 -0.22 -2.08
CA PHE A 274 -7.06 0.26 -1.50
C PHE A 274 -7.29 -0.39 -0.13
N PRO A 275 -8.10 0.25 0.74
CA PRO A 275 -8.44 -0.27 2.06
C PRO A 275 -8.83 -1.74 2.05
N TYR A 276 -8.16 -2.51 2.91
CA TYR A 276 -8.33 -3.96 3.06
C TYR A 276 -8.01 -4.80 1.80
N GLY A 277 -7.36 -4.20 0.81
CA GLY A 277 -6.81 -4.87 -0.37
C GLY A 277 -5.53 -5.60 -0.03
N TYR A 278 -5.61 -6.90 0.21
CA TYR A 278 -4.43 -7.72 0.44
C TYR A 278 -3.55 -7.74 -0.79
N HIS A 279 -2.25 -7.53 -0.60
CA HIS A 279 -1.28 -7.56 -1.68
C HIS A 279 0.07 -8.14 -1.23
N ALA A 280 0.82 -8.66 -2.22
CA ALA A 280 2.15 -9.24 -2.06
C ALA A 280 2.92 -9.12 -3.37
N GLY A 281 4.22 -9.38 -3.37
CA GLY A 281 4.99 -9.34 -4.61
C GLY A 281 6.50 -9.35 -4.43
N PHE A 282 7.21 -9.09 -5.53
CA PHE A 282 8.66 -9.19 -5.58
C PHE A 282 9.30 -8.24 -6.61
N ASN A 283 10.56 -7.88 -6.35
CA ASN A 283 11.36 -7.04 -7.24
C ASN A 283 12.14 -7.88 -8.26
N HIS A 284 12.22 -7.38 -9.49
CA HIS A 284 12.86 -8.09 -10.61
C HIS A 284 14.38 -7.93 -10.59
N GLY A 285 14.91 -6.90 -9.93
CA GLY A 285 16.33 -6.60 -9.86
C GLY A 285 16.56 -5.31 -9.08
N PHE A 286 17.71 -4.65 -9.29
CA PHE A 286 18.00 -3.37 -8.66
C PHE A 286 16.96 -2.31 -9.07
N ASN A 287 16.27 -1.73 -8.09
CA ASN A 287 15.30 -0.66 -8.28
C ASN A 287 15.17 0.22 -7.02
N CYS A 288 14.49 1.35 -7.16
CA CYS A 288 14.07 2.19 -6.03
C CYS A 288 12.60 2.57 -6.18
N ALA A 289 11.82 2.36 -5.12
CA ALA A 289 10.46 2.83 -5.02
C ALA A 289 10.28 3.75 -3.81
N GLU A 290 9.36 4.69 -3.90
CA GLU A 290 8.93 5.53 -2.79
C GLU A 290 7.46 5.24 -2.48
N SER A 291 7.09 5.22 -1.20
CA SER A 291 5.74 4.87 -0.76
C SER A 291 5.34 5.64 0.49
N THR A 292 4.04 5.87 0.66
CA THR A 292 3.41 6.32 1.92
C THR A 292 1.96 5.83 1.99
N ASN A 293 1.32 5.99 3.15
CA ASN A 293 -0.12 5.79 3.29
C ASN A 293 -0.92 7.08 3.12
N PHE A 294 -2.19 6.93 2.77
CA PHE A 294 -3.11 8.05 2.71
C PHE A 294 -4.55 7.62 3.03
N ALA A 295 -5.43 8.59 3.27
CA ALA A 295 -6.81 8.33 3.66
C ALA A 295 -7.82 9.16 2.87
N THR A 296 -8.99 8.57 2.63
CA THR A 296 -10.18 9.20 2.05
C THR A 296 -11.37 9.04 3.00
N LEU A 297 -12.50 9.69 2.74
CA LEU A 297 -13.70 9.57 3.59
C LEU A 297 -14.15 8.12 3.73
N ARG A 298 -14.01 7.32 2.67
CA ARG A 298 -14.36 5.89 2.68
C ARG A 298 -13.52 5.09 3.67
N TRP A 299 -12.25 5.46 3.88
CA TRP A 299 -11.36 4.71 4.77
C TRP A 299 -11.83 4.74 6.24
N VAL A 300 -12.54 5.77 6.70
CA VAL A 300 -12.89 5.92 8.12
C VAL A 300 -13.60 4.68 8.68
N ASP A 301 -14.53 4.08 7.95
CA ASP A 301 -15.20 2.84 8.37
C ASP A 301 -14.26 1.62 8.35
N TYR A 302 -13.29 1.56 7.43
CA TYR A 302 -12.26 0.51 7.42
C TYR A 302 -11.34 0.65 8.63
N GLY A 303 -10.84 1.86 8.92
CA GLY A 303 -9.97 2.12 10.07
C GLY A 303 -10.63 1.76 11.42
N LYS A 304 -11.95 1.97 11.56
CA LYS A 304 -12.71 1.56 12.75
C LYS A 304 -12.79 0.05 12.94
N MET A 305 -12.74 -0.71 11.85
CA MET A 305 -12.91 -2.16 11.83
C MET A 305 -11.59 -2.93 11.63
N ALA A 306 -10.48 -2.21 11.44
CA ALA A 306 -9.18 -2.79 11.18
C ALA A 306 -8.73 -3.68 12.34
N THR A 307 -8.53 -4.97 12.06
CA THR A 307 -8.03 -5.92 13.06
C THR A 307 -6.56 -5.65 13.30
N GLN A 308 -6.15 -5.28 14.51
CA GLN A 308 -4.76 -4.94 14.83
C GLN A 308 -3.95 -6.14 15.34
N CYS A 309 -2.63 -6.11 15.15
CA CYS A 309 -1.75 -7.06 15.83
C CYS A 309 -1.65 -6.72 17.32
N THR A 310 -1.81 -7.73 18.16
CA THR A 310 -1.78 -7.62 19.63
C THR A 310 -0.52 -8.21 20.26
N CYS A 311 0.31 -8.92 19.50
CA CYS A 311 1.49 -9.61 20.02
C CYS A 311 2.78 -8.77 19.95
N ARG A 312 2.73 -7.57 19.34
CA ARG A 312 3.87 -6.65 19.18
C ARG A 312 3.50 -5.25 19.68
N LYS A 313 4.42 -4.59 20.39
CA LYS A 313 4.20 -3.27 21.00
C LYS A 313 4.49 -2.10 20.05
N ASP A 314 5.30 -2.35 19.04
CA ASP A 314 5.81 -1.43 18.02
C ASP A 314 4.90 -1.31 16.78
N MET A 315 3.68 -1.86 16.85
CA MET A 315 2.70 -1.72 15.76
C MET A 315 2.14 -0.30 15.69
N VAL A 316 1.95 0.20 14.46
CA VAL A 316 1.25 1.45 14.19
C VAL A 316 -0.17 1.40 14.76
N LYS A 317 -0.54 2.43 15.51
CA LYS A 317 -1.91 2.64 15.99
C LYS A 317 -2.34 4.06 15.68
N ILE A 318 -3.45 4.21 14.97
CA ILE A 318 -4.07 5.49 14.70
C ILE A 318 -5.35 5.56 15.53
N SER A 319 -5.50 6.63 16.31
CA SER A 319 -6.75 6.87 17.03
C SER A 319 -7.84 7.25 16.03
N MET A 320 -8.86 6.40 15.91
CA MET A 320 -10.01 6.69 15.06
C MET A 320 -10.93 7.78 15.63
N ASP A 321 -10.76 8.15 16.90
CA ASP A 321 -11.63 9.07 17.63
C ASP A 321 -11.80 10.41 16.92
N VAL A 322 -10.70 11.02 16.46
CA VAL A 322 -10.73 12.29 15.73
C VAL A 322 -11.52 12.18 14.43
N PHE A 323 -11.36 11.08 13.69
CA PHE A 323 -12.06 10.87 12.43
C PHE A 323 -13.56 10.66 12.64
N VAL A 324 -13.95 9.83 13.62
CA VAL A 324 -15.38 9.59 13.88
C VAL A 324 -16.04 10.84 14.43
N ARG A 325 -15.40 11.54 15.37
CA ARG A 325 -15.94 12.78 15.96
C ARG A 325 -16.13 13.87 14.92
N CYS A 326 -15.15 14.05 14.02
CA CYS A 326 -15.18 15.13 13.04
C CYS A 326 -15.96 14.79 11.78
N LEU A 327 -15.96 13.53 11.32
CA LEU A 327 -16.50 13.14 10.00
C LEU A 327 -17.74 12.25 10.09
N GLN A 328 -18.08 11.74 11.27
CA GLN A 328 -19.25 10.90 11.51
C GLN A 328 -19.92 11.24 12.87
N PRO A 329 -20.21 12.54 13.15
CA PRO A 329 -20.66 12.98 14.48
C PRO A 329 -21.95 12.28 14.94
N ASP A 330 -22.89 12.04 14.02
CA ASP A 330 -24.15 11.33 14.30
C ASP A 330 -23.96 9.89 14.80
N ARG A 331 -22.81 9.28 14.46
CA ARG A 331 -22.45 7.92 14.86
C ARG A 331 -21.47 7.88 16.02
N TYR A 332 -20.92 9.02 16.45
CA TYR A 332 -19.82 9.07 17.41
C TYR A 332 -20.18 8.44 18.75
N GLU A 333 -21.32 8.81 19.34
CA GLU A 333 -21.75 8.26 20.64
C GLU A 333 -22.02 6.75 20.56
N LEU A 334 -22.66 6.28 19.48
CA LEU A 334 -22.91 4.86 19.26
C LEU A 334 -21.61 4.08 19.07
N TRP A 335 -20.64 4.66 18.35
CA TRP A 335 -19.32 4.08 18.14
C TRP A 335 -18.53 3.98 19.44
N LYS A 336 -18.51 5.03 20.27
CA LYS A 336 -17.86 5.01 21.60
C LYS A 336 -18.45 3.96 22.53
N GLN A 337 -19.73 3.65 22.39
CA GLN A 337 -20.41 2.59 23.14
C GLN A 337 -20.22 1.18 22.54
N GLY A 338 -19.51 1.05 21.41
CA GLY A 338 -19.34 -0.23 20.71
C GLY A 338 -20.62 -0.74 20.03
N LYS A 339 -21.59 0.14 19.76
CA LYS A 339 -22.92 -0.18 19.19
C LYS A 339 -23.10 0.24 17.74
N ASP A 340 -22.07 0.84 17.13
CA ASP A 340 -22.06 1.17 15.71
C ASP A 340 -21.92 -0.11 14.87
N SER A 341 -23.04 -0.57 14.31
CA SER A 341 -23.19 -1.89 13.66
C SER A 341 -23.07 -1.83 12.14
N VAL A 342 -22.38 -0.82 11.61
CA VAL A 342 -22.19 -0.68 10.16
C VAL A 342 -21.39 -1.84 9.57
N VAL A 343 -21.90 -2.37 8.47
CA VAL A 343 -21.24 -3.38 7.65
C VAL A 343 -20.53 -2.69 6.50
N LEU A 344 -19.25 -3.03 6.26
CA LEU A 344 -18.49 -2.48 5.14
C LEU A 344 -19.10 -2.91 3.81
N ASP A 345 -19.49 -1.93 2.99
CA ASP A 345 -19.78 -2.14 1.59
C ASP A 345 -18.51 -1.90 0.75
N HIS A 346 -17.89 -2.98 0.29
CA HIS A 346 -16.71 -2.93 -0.57
C HIS A 346 -16.99 -2.38 -1.98
N LEU A 347 -18.26 -2.26 -2.38
CA LEU A 347 -18.65 -1.71 -3.68
C LEU A 347 -18.74 -0.18 -3.66
N LYS A 348 -19.02 0.41 -2.50
CA LYS A 348 -19.19 1.86 -2.37
C LYS A 348 -17.88 2.59 -2.65
N ALA A 349 -17.91 3.52 -3.60
CA ALA A 349 -16.79 4.43 -3.89
C ALA A 349 -16.73 5.57 -2.87
N THR A 350 -15.54 6.16 -2.70
CA THR A 350 -15.32 7.36 -1.89
C THR A 350 -15.86 8.62 -2.57
N GLU A 351 -16.17 9.60 -1.75
CA GLU A 351 -16.52 10.96 -2.17
C GLU A 351 -15.36 11.90 -1.88
N LEU A 352 -15.32 13.05 -2.58
CA LEU A 352 -14.27 14.05 -2.43
C LEU A 352 -14.45 14.87 -1.13
N ASN A 353 -15.69 15.26 -0.85
CA ASN A 353 -16.06 16.11 0.28
C ASN A 353 -17.30 15.53 0.98
N SER A 354 -17.54 16.01 2.20
CA SER A 354 -18.77 15.84 2.96
C SER A 354 -19.05 17.14 3.72
N PRO A 355 -20.31 17.43 4.11
CA PRO A 355 -20.63 18.60 4.94
C PRO A 355 -19.74 18.69 6.19
N GLU A 356 -19.48 17.55 6.82
CA GLU A 356 -18.64 17.43 8.02
C GLU A 356 -17.17 17.76 7.73
N LEU A 357 -16.63 17.25 6.61
CA LEU A 357 -15.26 17.56 6.21
C LEU A 357 -15.08 19.04 5.86
N ASP A 358 -16.04 19.63 5.15
CA ASP A 358 -15.99 21.04 4.77
C ASP A 358 -16.10 21.94 6.00
N GLN A 359 -16.95 21.59 6.96
CA GLN A 359 -17.05 22.28 8.24
C GLN A 359 -15.74 22.19 9.03
N TRP A 360 -15.12 21.01 9.10
CA TRP A 360 -13.82 20.84 9.76
C TRP A 360 -12.73 21.70 9.11
N ARG A 361 -12.65 21.72 7.77
CA ARG A 361 -11.68 22.56 7.04
C ARG A 361 -11.88 24.05 7.34
N GLN A 362 -13.12 24.54 7.32
CA GLN A 362 -13.43 25.94 7.62
C GLN A 362 -13.03 26.32 9.06
N TYR A 363 -13.34 25.47 10.04
CA TYR A 363 -12.93 25.68 11.43
C TYR A 363 -11.40 25.79 11.57
N ARG A 364 -10.65 24.98 10.84
CA ARG A 364 -9.18 25.01 10.84
C ARG A 364 -8.60 26.28 10.24
N VAL A 365 -9.14 26.74 9.11
CA VAL A 365 -8.71 28.01 8.51
C VAL A 365 -8.90 29.15 9.51
N ALA A 366 -10.07 29.22 10.14
CA ALA A 366 -10.35 30.23 11.17
C ALA A 366 -9.41 30.14 12.39
N GLN A 367 -9.11 28.93 12.88
CA GLN A 367 -8.15 28.71 13.98
C GLN A 367 -6.73 29.18 13.61
N ARG A 368 -6.24 28.86 12.42
CA ARG A 368 -4.91 29.30 11.94
C ARG A 368 -4.83 30.82 11.79
N GLU A 369 -5.85 31.45 11.22
CA GLU A 369 -5.92 32.91 11.11
C GLU A 369 -5.90 33.59 12.49
N ASN A 370 -6.60 33.02 13.47
CA ASN A 370 -6.61 33.54 14.84
C ASN A 370 -5.26 33.37 15.56
N LEU A 371 -4.51 32.31 15.27
CA LEU A 371 -3.15 32.10 15.79
C LEU A 371 -2.14 33.06 15.18
N LEU A 372 -2.25 33.38 13.89
CA LEU A 372 -1.36 34.33 13.19
C LEU A 372 -1.63 35.81 13.55
N ARG A 373 -2.79 36.10 14.13
CA ARG A 373 -3.18 37.44 14.62
C ARG A 373 -2.78 37.70 16.08
N ARG A 374 -2.29 36.68 16.79
CA ARG A 374 -1.74 36.76 18.15
C ARG A 374 -0.22 36.76 18.07
#